data_AF-A0A291TMA5-F1
#
_entry.id   AF-A0A291TMA5-F1
#
_cell.length_a   1.000
_cell.length_b   1.000
_cell.length_c   1.000
_cell.angle_alpha   90.00
_cell.angle_beta   90.00
_cell.angle_gamma   90.00
#
_symmetry.space_group_name_H-M   'P 1'
#
loop_
_entity.id
_entity.type
_entity.pdbx_description
1 polymer ?
#
loop_
_entity_poly.entity_id
_entity_poly.type
_entity_poly.pdbx_seq_one_letter_code
_entity_poly.pdbx_strand_id
1 'polypeptide(L)'
;MGLADLKKKHQLHHQKKFTVDEFIEDAEFYAKGTPKVVSLELNQHRDEALSALAFIESGEHLKPSYKKATFSMSAVAIDELGNLTQQDGMNKSLLLRLFTHYFSSLTPEERQTIYERLNQRS
;
A
#
# COMPACT_ATOMS: atom_id res chain seq x y z
N MET A 1 -35.37 9.48 -23.57
CA MET A 1 -34.38 9.74 -22.50
C MET A 1 -34.08 11.25 -22.54
N GLY A 2 -34.29 11.97 -21.43
CA GLY A 2 -34.24 13.44 -21.41
C GLY A 2 -32.84 14.01 -21.15
N LEU A 3 -32.54 15.18 -21.72
CA LEU A 3 -31.27 15.92 -21.60
C LEU A 3 -30.97 16.46 -20.17
N ALA A 4 -31.70 16.01 -19.16
CA ALA A 4 -31.56 16.46 -17.78
C ALA A 4 -30.35 15.85 -17.04
N ASP A 5 -29.81 14.73 -17.53
CA ASP A 5 -28.73 13.98 -16.83
C ASP A 5 -27.30 14.37 -17.24
N LEU A 6 -27.12 15.31 -18.17
CA LEU A 6 -25.80 15.73 -18.65
C LEU A 6 -25.12 16.80 -17.79
N LYS A 7 -25.53 16.99 -16.52
CA LYS A 7 -24.87 17.94 -15.61
C LYS A 7 -24.07 17.21 -14.52
N LYS A 8 -22.99 16.53 -14.92
CA LYS A 8 -21.90 16.20 -13.99
C LYS A 8 -21.15 17.49 -13.66
N LYS A 9 -21.46 18.09 -12.49
CA LYS A 9 -20.65 19.16 -11.92
C LYS A 9 -19.34 18.55 -11.41
N HIS A 10 -18.33 18.45 -12.27
CA HIS A 10 -16.97 18.16 -11.80
C HIS A 10 -16.50 19.40 -11.02
N GLN A 11 -16.25 19.25 -9.73
CA GLN A 11 -15.54 20.29 -8.98
C GLN A 11 -14.11 20.28 -9.52
N LEU A 12 -13.71 21.34 -10.22
CA LEU A 12 -12.33 21.53 -10.66
C LEU A 12 -11.48 21.77 -9.41
N HIS A 13 -10.96 20.69 -8.84
CA HIS A 13 -10.10 20.75 -7.67
C HIS A 13 -8.83 21.52 -8.05
N HIS A 14 -8.68 22.72 -7.49
CA HIS A 14 -7.50 23.57 -7.43
C HIS A 14 -6.55 23.49 -8.64
N GLN A 15 -6.80 24.30 -9.67
CA GLN A 15 -5.77 24.53 -10.69
C GLN A 15 -4.59 25.25 -10.05
N LYS A 16 -3.45 24.57 -9.97
CA LYS A 16 -2.18 25.14 -9.51
C LYS A 16 -1.79 26.27 -10.46
N LYS A 17 -1.34 27.41 -9.92
CA LYS A 17 -0.81 28.51 -10.73
C LYS A 17 0.47 28.04 -11.41
N PHE A 18 0.48 28.12 -12.74
CA PHE A 18 1.56 27.67 -13.61
C PHE A 18 2.42 28.87 -14.01
N THR A 19 3.75 28.71 -14.02
CA THR A 19 4.69 29.78 -14.41
C THR A 19 5.11 29.64 -15.88
N VAL A 20 5.59 30.73 -16.48
CA VAL A 20 6.02 30.75 -17.89
C VAL A 20 7.20 29.81 -18.13
N ASP A 21 8.14 29.73 -17.19
CA ASP A 21 9.29 28.83 -17.30
C ASP A 21 8.87 27.35 -17.30
N GLU A 22 7.84 27.01 -16.51
CA GLU A 22 7.27 25.65 -16.46
C GLU A 22 6.59 25.27 -17.80
N PHE A 23 6.04 26.25 -18.52
CA PHE A 23 5.48 26.05 -19.87
C PHE A 23 6.54 25.75 -20.91
N ILE A 24 7.62 26.53 -20.86
CA ILE A 24 8.70 26.47 -21.85
C ILE A 24 9.41 25.13 -21.74
N GLU A 25 9.70 24.68 -20.52
CA GLU A 25 10.31 23.37 -20.27
C GLU A 25 9.42 22.24 -20.81
N ASP A 26 8.11 22.25 -20.52
CA ASP A 26 7.21 21.19 -21.00
C ASP A 26 7.08 21.17 -22.53
N ALA A 27 7.08 22.35 -23.17
CA ALA A 27 7.10 22.46 -24.63
C ALA A 27 8.39 21.85 -25.24
N GLU A 28 9.54 22.03 -24.60
CA GLU A 28 10.78 21.39 -25.02
C GLU A 28 10.73 19.86 -24.88
N PHE A 29 10.19 19.36 -23.76
CA PHE A 29 10.04 17.93 -23.52
C PHE A 29 9.04 17.29 -24.50
N TYR A 30 7.96 17.98 -24.84
CA TYR A 30 7.02 17.56 -25.87
C TYR A 30 7.69 17.47 -27.25
N ALA A 31 8.47 18.49 -27.64
CA ALA A 31 9.20 18.51 -28.89
C ALA A 31 10.26 17.38 -28.99
N LYS A 32 10.85 17.00 -27.85
CA LYS A 32 11.81 15.89 -27.72
C LYS A 32 11.12 14.51 -27.62
N GLY A 33 9.79 14.45 -27.66
CA GLY A 33 9.01 13.21 -27.64
C GLY A 33 8.86 12.57 -26.25
N THR A 34 9.22 13.29 -25.18
CA THR A 34 9.14 12.83 -23.79
C THR A 34 8.27 13.77 -22.95
N PRO A 35 6.98 13.96 -23.31
CA PRO A 35 6.13 14.94 -22.64
C PRO A 35 5.96 14.60 -21.17
N LYS A 36 6.25 15.56 -20.30
CA LYS A 36 6.08 15.41 -18.85
C LYS A 36 4.73 16.04 -18.52
N VAL A 37 3.65 15.32 -18.81
CA VAL A 37 2.27 15.83 -18.69
C VAL A 37 1.99 16.29 -17.25
N VAL A 38 2.08 17.59 -16.98
CA VAL A 38 1.73 18.18 -15.68
C VAL A 38 0.54 19.12 -15.81
N SER A 39 -0.62 18.55 -16.11
CA SER A 39 -1.95 19.06 -15.72
C SER A 39 -2.97 18.00 -16.16
N LEU A 40 -3.65 17.25 -15.28
CA LEU A 40 -4.56 17.78 -14.26
C LEU A 40 -4.77 16.90 -13.01
N GLU A 41 -4.16 15.72 -12.84
CA GLU A 41 -4.48 14.86 -11.68
C GLU A 41 -3.29 14.14 -11.03
N LEU A 42 -2.05 14.51 -11.35
CA LEU A 42 -0.87 13.66 -11.04
C LEU A 42 0.00 14.12 -9.86
N ASN A 43 -0.52 14.93 -8.93
CA ASN A 43 0.21 15.27 -7.69
C ASN A 43 -0.19 14.40 -6.48
N GLN A 44 -1.21 13.54 -6.57
CA GLN A 44 -1.44 12.50 -5.57
C GLN A 44 -0.52 11.27 -5.76
N HIS A 45 0.13 11.19 -6.92
CA HIS A 45 0.96 10.04 -7.30
C HIS A 45 2.41 10.41 -7.59
N ARG A 46 2.88 11.62 -7.26
CA ARG A 46 4.26 12.04 -7.60
C ARG A 46 5.30 11.32 -6.74
N ASP A 47 5.02 11.11 -5.46
CA ASP A 47 5.84 10.27 -4.58
C ASP A 47 5.73 8.79 -4.99
N GLU A 48 4.57 8.36 -5.48
CA GLU A 48 4.38 7.01 -6.02
C GLU A 48 5.09 6.80 -7.37
N ALA A 49 5.16 7.82 -8.23
CA ALA A 49 5.78 7.77 -9.54
C ALA A 49 7.31 7.92 -9.46
N LEU A 50 7.83 8.74 -8.55
CA LEU A 50 9.26 8.78 -8.21
C LEU A 50 9.70 7.49 -7.53
N SER A 51 8.86 6.92 -6.65
CA SER A 51 9.11 5.57 -6.11
C SER A 51 9.06 4.51 -7.20
N ALA A 52 8.13 4.58 -8.16
CA ALA A 52 8.02 3.64 -9.26
C ALA A 52 9.18 3.74 -10.25
N LEU A 53 9.74 4.93 -10.50
CA LEU A 53 10.91 5.12 -11.36
C LEU A 53 12.20 4.61 -10.71
N ALA A 54 12.40 4.87 -9.42
CA ALA A 54 13.50 4.28 -8.64
C ALA A 54 13.40 2.74 -8.55
N PHE A 55 12.21 2.19 -8.80
CA PHE A 55 11.88 0.78 -8.71
C PHE A 55 11.91 0.03 -10.06
N ILE A 56 11.96 0.75 -11.18
CA ILE A 56 12.16 0.15 -12.52
C ILE A 56 13.62 -0.24 -12.73
N GLU A 57 14.56 0.44 -12.07
CA GLU A 57 16.00 0.18 -12.17
C GLU A 57 16.42 -1.08 -11.38
N SER A 58 15.67 -1.42 -10.33
CA SER A 58 15.82 -2.64 -9.53
C SER A 58 14.65 -3.57 -9.83
N GLY A 59 14.76 -4.39 -10.88
CA GLY A 59 13.68 -5.25 -11.35
C GLY A 59 12.90 -5.95 -10.23
N GLU A 60 11.57 -5.80 -10.30
CA GLU A 60 10.51 -6.60 -9.67
C GLU A 60 9.72 -5.99 -8.50
N HIS A 61 8.38 -6.06 -8.64
CA HIS A 61 7.23 -5.82 -7.72
C HIS A 61 6.38 -4.53 -7.88
N LEU A 62 5.50 -4.55 -8.87
CA LEU A 62 4.19 -3.87 -8.81
C LEU A 62 3.60 -4.04 -7.39
N LYS A 63 3.25 -2.95 -6.69
CA LYS A 63 2.57 -3.01 -5.38
C LYS A 63 1.40 -4.01 -5.47
N PRO A 64 1.47 -5.18 -4.82
CA PRO A 64 0.39 -6.14 -4.95
C PRO A 64 -0.85 -5.57 -4.28
N SER A 65 -1.99 -5.63 -4.97
CA SER A 65 -3.29 -5.32 -4.38
C SER A 65 -3.58 -6.33 -3.26
N TYR A 66 -3.36 -5.92 -2.02
CA TYR A 66 -3.58 -6.79 -0.87
C TYR A 66 -5.08 -7.01 -0.66
N LYS A 67 -5.53 -8.26 -0.77
CA LYS A 67 -6.89 -8.63 -0.38
C LYS A 67 -7.02 -8.48 1.13
N LYS A 68 -7.99 -7.68 1.57
CA LYS A 68 -8.35 -7.61 3.00
C LYS A 68 -8.93 -8.96 3.42
N ALA A 69 -8.41 -9.52 4.50
CA ALA A 69 -8.92 -10.73 5.13
C ALA A 69 -9.29 -10.41 6.58
N THR A 70 -10.48 -10.86 7.01
CA THR A 70 -10.94 -10.75 8.38
C THR A 70 -10.92 -12.14 8.99
N PHE A 71 -10.28 -12.31 10.14
CA PHE A 71 -10.21 -13.58 10.85
C PHE A 71 -11.01 -13.48 12.15
N SER A 72 -11.75 -14.54 12.46
CA SER A 72 -12.40 -14.67 13.77
C SER A 72 -11.40 -15.21 14.79
N MET A 73 -11.33 -14.56 15.95
CA MET A 73 -10.45 -14.96 17.05
C MET A 73 -11.25 -14.95 18.36
N SER A 74 -10.82 -15.74 19.34
CA SER A 74 -11.41 -15.70 20.68
C SER A 74 -11.11 -14.36 21.38
N ALA A 75 -11.97 -13.96 22.32
CA ALA A 75 -11.77 -12.73 23.08
C ALA A 75 -10.42 -12.74 23.83
N VAL A 76 -10.08 -13.88 24.44
CA VAL A 76 -8.80 -14.08 25.14
C VAL A 76 -7.61 -13.83 24.21
N ALA A 77 -7.64 -14.37 22.99
CA ALA A 77 -6.55 -14.18 22.03
C ALA A 77 -6.43 -12.73 21.53
N ILE A 78 -7.55 -12.00 21.44
CA ILE A 78 -7.54 -10.56 21.08
C ILE A 78 -6.86 -9.74 22.18
N ASP A 79 -7.14 -10.06 23.44
CA ASP A 79 -6.53 -9.39 24.60
C ASP A 79 -5.04 -9.72 24.73
N GLU A 80 -4.65 -10.98 24.61
CA GLU A 80 -3.24 -11.40 24.58
C GLU A 80 -2.45 -10.68 23.48
N LEU A 81 -3.00 -10.66 22.25
CA LEU A 81 -2.39 -9.93 21.14
C LEU A 81 -2.31 -8.43 21.43
N GLY A 82 -3.33 -7.85 22.06
CA GLY A 82 -3.34 -6.46 22.51
C GLY A 82 -2.21 -6.15 23.48
N ASN A 83 -2.07 -6.95 24.53
CA ASN A 83 -1.06 -6.80 25.56
C ASN A 83 0.37 -6.90 24.98
N LEU A 84 0.62 -7.88 24.11
CA LEU A 84 1.91 -8.03 23.42
C LEU A 84 2.25 -6.78 22.60
N THR A 85 1.29 -6.27 21.81
CA THR A 85 1.53 -5.08 21.00
C THR A 85 1.78 -3.81 21.81
N GLN A 86 1.19 -3.69 22.99
CA GLN A 86 1.43 -2.56 23.89
C GLN A 86 2.81 -2.63 24.54
N GLN A 87 3.27 -3.82 24.91
CA GLN A 87 4.58 -4.03 25.52
C GLN A 87 5.72 -3.81 24.50
N ASP A 88 5.56 -4.35 23.29
CA ASP A 88 6.61 -4.32 22.26
C ASP A 88 6.57 -3.08 21.37
N GLY A 89 5.51 -2.27 21.46
CA GLY A 89 5.29 -1.10 20.60
C GLY A 89 5.04 -1.44 19.12
N MET A 90 4.70 -2.70 18.81
CA MET A 90 4.45 -3.17 17.45
C MET A 90 2.97 -3.13 17.05
N ASN A 91 2.68 -2.96 15.76
CA ASN A 91 1.30 -3.03 15.26
C ASN A 91 0.81 -4.50 15.18
N LYS A 92 -0.46 -4.75 15.54
CA LYS A 92 -1.10 -6.09 15.48
C LYS A 92 -0.91 -6.78 14.13
N SER A 93 -1.14 -6.05 13.02
CA SER A 93 -0.98 -6.59 11.67
C SER A 93 0.47 -6.92 11.33
N LEU A 94 1.43 -6.15 11.84
CA LEU A 94 2.86 -6.41 11.64
C LEU A 94 3.27 -7.67 12.41
N LEU A 95 2.84 -7.78 13.66
CA LEU A 95 3.15 -8.92 14.52
C LEU A 95 2.61 -10.24 13.93
N LEU A 96 1.37 -10.24 13.44
CA LEU A 96 0.79 -11.41 12.76
C LEU A 96 1.59 -11.80 11.49
N ARG A 97 2.06 -10.81 10.72
CA ARG A 97 2.90 -11.08 9.53
C ARG A 97 4.24 -11.69 9.92
N LEU A 98 4.87 -11.18 10.97
CA LEU A 98 6.14 -11.71 11.50
C LEU A 98 5.98 -13.15 12.00
N PHE A 99 4.94 -13.42 12.79
CA PHE A 99 4.67 -14.79 13.26
C PHE A 99 4.38 -15.74 12.09
N THR A 100 3.60 -15.30 11.11
CA THR A 100 3.30 -16.11 9.92
C THR A 100 4.60 -16.43 9.15
N HIS A 101 5.44 -15.42 8.94
CA HIS A 101 6.72 -15.59 8.25
C HIS A 101 7.67 -16.52 9.02
N TYR A 102 7.83 -16.29 10.33
CA TYR A 102 8.63 -17.13 11.20
C TYR A 102 8.15 -18.58 11.15
N PHE A 103 6.85 -18.81 11.31
CA PHE A 103 6.28 -20.14 11.28
C PHE A 103 6.48 -20.82 9.91
N SER A 104 6.41 -20.05 8.83
CA SER A 104 6.69 -20.53 7.48
C SER A 104 8.16 -20.88 7.25
N SER A 105 9.10 -20.25 7.97
CA SER A 105 10.53 -20.58 7.87
C SER A 105 10.95 -21.83 8.65
N LEU A 106 10.13 -22.27 9.61
CA LEU A 106 10.43 -23.45 10.42
C LEU A 106 10.32 -24.76 9.62
N THR A 107 11.12 -25.75 10.02
CA THR A 107 11.08 -27.11 9.50
C THR A 107 9.82 -27.86 10.00
N PRO A 108 9.41 -28.94 9.32
CA PRO A 108 8.24 -29.72 9.73
C PRO A 108 8.33 -30.27 11.16
N GLU A 109 9.52 -30.68 11.59
CA GLU A 109 9.76 -31.23 12.94
C GLU A 109 9.62 -30.17 14.04
N GLU A 110 10.13 -28.97 13.80
CA GLU A 110 9.98 -27.83 14.71
C GLU A 110 8.52 -27.41 14.84
N ARG A 111 7.78 -27.40 13.73
CA ARG A 111 6.33 -27.12 13.74
C ARG A 111 5.58 -28.17 14.56
N GLN A 112 5.93 -29.45 14.43
CA GLN A 112 5.32 -30.53 15.19
C GLN A 112 5.53 -30.34 16.70
N THR A 113 6.73 -29.96 17.10
CA THR A 113 7.05 -29.67 18.51
C THR A 113 6.20 -28.51 19.06
N ILE A 114 5.95 -27.48 18.24
CA ILE A 114 5.07 -26.37 18.63
C ILE A 114 3.63 -26.85 18.81
N TYR A 115 3.11 -27.69 17.91
CA TYR A 115 1.76 -28.24 18.03
C TYR A 115 1.59 -29.08 19.30
N GLU A 116 2.57 -29.92 19.63
CA GLU A 116 2.53 -30.73 20.85
C GLU A 116 2.51 -29.86 22.12
N ARG A 117 3.35 -28.82 22.17
CA ARG A 117 3.37 -27.89 23.31
C ARG A 117 2.05 -27.12 23.46
N LEU A 118 1.45 -26.70 22.35
CA LEU A 118 0.20 -25.94 22.39
C LEU A 118 -1.00 -26.83 22.73
N ASN A 119 -1.05 -28.07 22.22
CA ASN A 119 -2.12 -29.01 22.56
C ASN A 119 -2.10 -29.45 24.03
N GLN A 120 -0.94 -29.48 24.68
CA GLN A 120 -0.84 -29.79 26.12
C GLN A 120 -1.37 -28.67 27.03
N ARG A 121 -1.60 -27.47 26.49
CA ARG A 121 -2.03 -26.29 27.24
C ARG A 121 -3.53 -26.03 27.18
N SER A 122 -4.26 -26.81 26.37
CA SER A 122 -5.72 -26.75 26.21
C SER A 122 -6.41 -27.81 27.05
#